data_AF-A0A2I0LL45-F1
#
_entry.id   AF-A0A2I0LL45-F1
#
_cell.length_a   1.000
_cell.length_b   1.000
_cell.length_c   1.000
_cell.angle_alpha   90.00
_cell.angle_beta   90.00
_cell.angle_gamma   90.00
#
_symmetry.space_group_name_H-M   'P 1'
#
loop_
_entity.id
_entity.type
_entity.pdbx_description
1 polymer ?
#
loop_
_entity_poly.entity_id
_entity_poly.type
_entity_poly.pdbx_seq_one_letter_code
_entity_poly.pdbx_strand_id
1 'polypeptide(L)'
;MVVCAVAWLVAHVRMLGLDEREKSLQMIRQLATPLHSENTLQFYNERVVIMSSILEHMCADVLQQTATQIKFPSTGMDTIPYWNLLPPKKPIKEVLTSVFTKVLEKGWVDSRSIHIFDTLLHMGGVYWFCNNLVKELLKETRKEHTLRAVELLYAIFCLDMQQLTLTLLGHILPSLLTDSSKWHTLMDPPGKALAKLSVWCALSSYSSHNKGQASARQKKRHREDIEDYISLFPLDDTQPSKLMRLLSSNEEDANILSSPNRSMSTSLSASQLHTVSMRDPLNRVLANLFLLISSILGAKTAGTHTQFVQWFMEECVDCLEQGSRGSILQFMPFTMVSELVKVSTMSSPRIVLAITDLSLPLGRRVAAKAIAAL
;
A
#
# COMPACT_ATOMS: atom_id res chain seq x y z
N MET A 1 -7.51 18.07 24.04
CA MET A 1 -7.82 16.87 24.83
C MET A 1 -9.18 16.28 24.48
N VAL A 2 -10.26 17.07 24.44
CA VAL A 2 -11.62 16.60 24.08
C VAL A 2 -11.67 15.88 22.73
N VAL A 3 -11.10 16.48 21.68
CA VAL A 3 -11.03 15.86 20.34
C VAL A 3 -10.35 14.49 20.35
N CYS A 4 -9.23 14.34 21.07
CA CYS A 4 -8.54 13.04 21.17
C CYS A 4 -9.35 12.00 21.93
N ALA A 5 -10.04 12.41 23.01
CA ALA A 5 -10.91 11.53 23.79
C ALA A 5 -12.12 11.07 22.97
N VAL A 6 -12.75 11.98 22.21
CA VAL A 6 -13.86 11.65 21.32
C VAL A 6 -13.39 10.78 20.16
N ALA A 7 -12.24 11.04 19.55
CA ALA A 7 -11.68 10.18 18.52
C ALA A 7 -11.43 8.75 19.02
N TRP A 8 -10.90 8.59 20.24
CA TRP A 8 -10.73 7.28 20.87
C TRP A 8 -12.08 6.61 21.17
N LEU A 9 -13.05 7.34 21.72
CA LEU A 9 -14.39 6.81 22.00
C LEU A 9 -15.14 6.43 20.71
N VAL A 10 -15.00 7.19 19.63
CA VAL A 10 -15.53 6.89 18.30
C VAL A 10 -14.94 5.59 17.78
N ALA A 11 -13.62 5.41 17.87
CA ALA A 11 -12.97 4.14 17.51
C ALA A 11 -13.41 2.99 18.44
N HIS A 12 -13.58 3.25 19.73
CA HIS A 12 -14.03 2.26 20.71
C HIS A 12 -15.46 1.80 20.46
N VAL A 13 -16.40 2.73 20.23
CA VAL A 13 -17.81 2.43 19.88
C VAL A 13 -17.90 1.57 18.62
N ARG A 14 -17.04 1.84 17.63
CA ARG A 14 -16.93 1.03 16.42
C ARG A 14 -16.51 -0.42 16.73
N MET A 15 -15.68 -0.63 17.75
CA MET A 15 -15.25 -1.97 18.17
C MET A 15 -16.26 -2.70 19.08
N LEU A 16 -17.28 -2.02 19.61
CA LEU A 16 -18.28 -2.58 20.54
C LEU A 16 -19.54 -3.09 19.84
N GLY A 17 -20.23 -4.07 20.45
CA GLY A 17 -21.57 -4.51 20.03
C GLY A 17 -22.65 -3.48 20.40
N LEU A 18 -23.79 -3.46 19.69
CA LEU A 18 -24.83 -2.42 19.82
C LEU A 18 -25.27 -2.16 21.28
N ASP A 19 -25.46 -3.19 22.08
CA ASP A 19 -25.92 -3.09 23.48
C ASP A 19 -24.86 -2.50 24.43
N GLU A 20 -23.58 -2.55 24.06
CA GLU A 20 -22.46 -2.08 24.89
C GLU A 20 -22.07 -0.64 24.60
N ARG A 21 -22.63 -0.06 23.52
CA ARG A 21 -22.27 1.29 23.03
C ARG A 21 -22.86 2.41 23.88
N GLU A 22 -23.93 2.14 24.64
CA GLU A 22 -24.72 3.18 25.32
C GLU A 22 -23.86 4.08 26.22
N LYS A 23 -22.98 3.49 27.04
CA LYS A 23 -22.10 4.25 27.94
C LYS A 23 -21.11 5.12 27.15
N SER A 24 -20.47 4.58 26.12
CA SER A 24 -19.51 5.31 25.30
C SER A 24 -20.17 6.40 24.47
N LEU A 25 -21.40 6.19 24.00
CA LEU A 25 -22.21 7.19 23.31
C LEU A 25 -22.66 8.32 24.24
N GLN A 26 -23.03 8.00 25.48
CA GLN A 26 -23.33 9.01 26.50
C GLN A 26 -22.09 9.86 26.81
N MET A 27 -20.90 9.25 26.91
CA MET A 27 -19.64 9.98 27.07
C MET A 27 -19.31 10.87 25.86
N ILE A 28 -19.55 10.39 24.63
CA ILE A 28 -19.40 11.21 23.41
C ILE A 28 -20.36 12.41 23.45
N ARG A 29 -21.63 12.19 23.80
CA ARG A 29 -22.63 13.26 23.92
C ARG A 29 -22.21 14.30 24.96
N GLN A 30 -21.72 13.87 26.13
CA GLN A 30 -21.24 14.77 27.19
C GLN A 30 -20.00 15.58 26.78
N LEU A 31 -19.08 14.96 26.04
CA LEU A 31 -17.87 15.62 25.56
C LEU A 31 -18.12 16.54 24.36
N ALA A 32 -19.15 16.24 23.55
CA ALA A 32 -19.57 17.05 22.42
C ALA A 32 -20.50 18.20 22.83
N THR A 33 -21.15 18.14 24.00
CA THR A 33 -21.95 19.27 24.52
C THR A 33 -21.05 20.46 24.86
N PRO A 34 -21.23 21.62 24.21
CA PRO A 34 -20.45 22.81 24.53
C PRO A 34 -20.84 23.35 25.91
N LEU A 35 -19.87 23.49 26.81
CA LEU A 35 -20.02 24.21 28.07
C LEU A 35 -20.15 25.71 27.73
N HIS A 36 -21.38 26.20 27.61
CA HIS A 36 -21.64 27.63 27.50
C HIS A 36 -21.46 28.27 28.88
N SER A 37 -20.27 28.81 29.13
CA SER A 37 -20.04 29.78 30.21
C SER A 37 -20.01 31.18 29.59
N GLU A 38 -20.92 32.06 30.02
CA GLU A 38 -21.21 33.39 29.45
C GLU A 38 -20.04 34.39 29.35
N ASN A 39 -18.80 34.04 29.75
CA ASN A 39 -17.69 34.99 29.84
C ASN A 39 -16.38 34.46 29.25
N THR A 40 -16.29 34.27 27.93
CA THR A 40 -14.97 33.99 27.30
C THR A 40 -14.72 34.75 25.99
N LEU A 41 -13.51 35.32 25.93
CA LEU A 41 -12.93 36.13 24.85
C LEU A 41 -13.21 35.60 23.43
N GLN A 42 -13.38 36.50 22.45
CA GLN A 42 -13.70 36.18 21.04
C GLN A 42 -12.81 35.10 20.39
N PHE A 43 -11.52 34.99 20.77
CA PHE A 43 -10.62 33.94 20.27
C PHE A 43 -10.93 32.53 20.82
N TYR A 44 -11.66 32.43 21.94
CA TYR A 44 -12.18 31.18 22.46
C TYR A 44 -13.33 30.67 21.58
N ASN A 45 -14.17 31.57 21.05
CA ASN A 45 -15.27 31.21 20.17
C ASN A 45 -14.80 30.58 18.85
N GLU A 46 -13.77 31.13 18.18
CA GLU A 46 -13.26 30.53 16.93
C GLU A 46 -12.70 29.12 17.15
N ARG A 47 -11.93 28.91 18.23
CA ARG A 47 -11.38 27.59 18.56
C ARG A 47 -12.47 26.60 18.96
N VAL A 48 -13.51 27.05 19.66
CA VAL A 48 -14.68 26.23 20.03
C VAL A 48 -15.51 25.89 18.80
N VAL A 49 -15.71 26.80 17.85
CA VAL A 49 -16.42 26.55 16.59
C VAL A 49 -15.67 25.52 15.73
N ILE A 50 -14.35 25.68 15.56
CA ILE A 50 -13.53 24.71 14.82
C ILE A 50 -13.56 23.35 15.53
N MET A 51 -13.43 23.33 16.85
CA MET A 51 -13.51 22.10 17.64
C MET A 51 -14.88 21.44 17.52
N SER A 52 -15.99 22.20 17.57
CA SER A 52 -17.35 21.70 17.40
C SER A 52 -17.53 21.09 16.02
N SER A 53 -17.07 21.77 14.96
CA SER A 53 -17.13 21.26 13.59
C SER A 53 -16.33 19.96 13.40
N ILE A 54 -15.13 19.86 14.00
CA ILE A 54 -14.33 18.63 13.98
C ILE A 54 -15.04 17.50 14.73
N LEU A 55 -15.58 17.79 15.92
CA LEU A 55 -16.32 16.82 16.74
C LEU A 55 -17.59 16.36 16.03
N GLU A 56 -18.33 17.26 15.38
CA GLU A 56 -19.51 16.94 14.58
C GLU A 56 -19.16 16.02 13.42
N HIS A 57 -18.10 16.31 12.66
CA HIS A 57 -17.64 15.43 11.58
C HIS A 57 -17.16 14.07 12.10
N MET A 58 -16.43 14.01 13.21
CA MET A 58 -15.99 12.75 13.82
C MET A 58 -17.17 11.91 14.34
N CYS A 59 -18.18 12.57 14.91
CA CYS A 59 -19.34 11.91 15.50
C CYS A 59 -20.44 11.62 14.49
N ALA A 60 -20.49 12.29 13.34
CA ALA A 60 -21.56 12.14 12.35
C ALA A 60 -21.74 10.68 11.96
N ASP A 61 -20.66 9.98 11.64
CA ASP A 61 -20.69 8.57 11.29
C ASP A 61 -21.18 7.72 12.46
N VAL A 62 -20.69 7.95 13.69
CA VAL A 62 -21.03 7.11 14.86
C VAL A 62 -22.44 7.36 15.41
N LEU A 63 -22.94 8.59 15.29
CA LEU A 63 -24.29 8.96 15.71
C LEU A 63 -25.33 8.50 14.68
N GLN A 64 -25.02 8.61 13.38
CA GLN A 64 -25.80 7.95 12.33
C GLN A 64 -25.79 6.42 12.50
N GLN A 65 -24.70 5.85 13.04
CA GLN A 65 -24.60 4.42 13.38
C GLN A 65 -25.54 3.94 14.49
N THR A 66 -26.06 4.85 15.33
CA THR A 66 -26.75 4.45 16.56
C THR A 66 -28.14 5.07 16.76
N ALA A 67 -28.58 5.95 15.86
CA ALA A 67 -29.93 6.49 15.93
C ALA A 67 -30.94 5.47 15.37
N THR A 68 -31.60 4.74 16.27
CA THR A 68 -32.94 4.21 15.98
C THR A 68 -33.86 5.40 15.65
N GLN A 69 -34.20 5.55 14.36
CA GLN A 69 -35.21 6.46 13.80
C GLN A 69 -34.91 7.97 13.85
N ILE A 70 -34.29 8.51 12.80
CA ILE A 70 -34.72 9.80 12.23
C ILE A 70 -34.73 9.64 10.70
N LYS A 71 -35.93 9.50 10.12
CA LYS A 71 -36.14 9.59 8.67
C LYS A 71 -36.01 11.05 8.24
N PHE A 72 -35.13 11.33 7.28
CA PHE A 72 -35.27 12.49 6.39
C PHE A 72 -35.74 11.99 5.03
N PRO A 73 -36.83 12.52 4.46
CA PRO A 73 -37.27 12.13 3.13
C PRO A 73 -36.46 12.90 2.10
N SER A 74 -35.52 12.25 1.42
CA SER A 74 -35.07 12.71 0.11
C SER A 74 -34.82 11.53 -0.82
N THR A 75 -35.83 11.31 -1.66
CA THR A 75 -35.74 10.91 -3.07
C THR A 75 -34.60 9.96 -3.48
N GLY A 76 -34.97 8.69 -3.65
CA GLY A 76 -34.71 7.99 -4.91
C GLY A 76 -33.27 7.57 -5.20
N MET A 77 -32.60 6.93 -4.25
CA MET A 77 -31.56 5.94 -4.54
C MET A 77 -31.43 5.07 -3.29
N ASP A 78 -31.90 3.82 -3.34
CA ASP A 78 -31.73 2.87 -2.24
C ASP A 78 -30.25 2.53 -2.08
N THR A 79 -29.51 3.38 -1.37
CA THR A 79 -28.21 3.02 -0.82
C THR A 79 -28.45 1.97 0.25
N ILE A 80 -27.99 0.74 0.00
CA ILE A 80 -28.11 -0.36 0.96
C ILE A 80 -27.55 0.16 2.29
N PRO A 81 -28.36 0.24 3.37
CA PRO A 81 -27.88 0.76 4.63
C PRO A 81 -26.75 -0.13 5.15
N TYR A 82 -25.53 0.43 5.21
CA TYR A 82 -24.33 -0.19 5.81
C TYR A 82 -24.58 -0.75 7.23
N TRP A 83 -25.67 -0.31 7.86
CA TRP A 83 -26.17 -0.65 9.19
C TRP A 83 -26.37 -2.14 9.49
N ASN A 84 -26.72 -2.96 8.51
CA ASN A 84 -27.26 -4.32 8.80
C ASN A 84 -26.37 -5.48 8.36
N LEU A 85 -25.13 -5.20 7.92
CA LEU A 85 -24.27 -6.24 7.35
C LEU A 85 -23.45 -7.00 8.39
N LEU A 86 -23.11 -6.35 9.50
CA LEU A 86 -22.37 -6.98 10.60
C LEU A 86 -23.34 -7.54 11.65
N PRO A 87 -23.18 -8.80 12.08
CA PRO A 87 -24.01 -9.36 13.15
C PRO A 87 -23.81 -8.58 14.45
N PRO A 88 -24.88 -8.24 15.18
CA PRO A 88 -24.72 -7.70 16.53
C PRO A 88 -24.04 -8.76 17.41
N LYS A 89 -23.08 -8.30 18.25
CA LYS A 89 -22.38 -9.08 19.29
C LYS A 89 -21.27 -10.04 18.86
N LYS A 90 -20.85 -10.06 17.59
CA LYS A 90 -19.68 -10.86 17.17
C LYS A 90 -18.43 -9.98 17.04
N PRO A 91 -17.26 -10.40 17.55
CA PRO A 91 -16.03 -9.65 17.35
C PRO A 91 -15.69 -9.61 15.85
N ILE A 92 -15.23 -8.45 15.38
CA ILE A 92 -14.97 -8.19 13.95
C ILE A 92 -14.02 -9.22 13.31
N LYS A 93 -13.12 -9.81 14.10
CA LYS A 93 -12.21 -10.88 13.65
C LYS A 93 -12.96 -12.16 13.29
N GLU A 94 -13.90 -12.59 14.13
CA GLU A 94 -14.72 -13.77 13.84
C GLU A 94 -15.62 -13.55 12.63
N VAL A 95 -16.11 -12.33 12.44
CA VAL A 95 -16.87 -11.97 11.24
C VAL A 95 -15.99 -12.06 10.00
N LEU A 96 -14.77 -11.50 10.05
CA LEU A 96 -13.79 -11.59 8.96
C LEU A 96 -13.48 -13.05 8.61
N THR A 97 -13.10 -13.87 9.59
CA THR A 97 -12.79 -15.28 9.37
C THR A 97 -14.01 -16.03 8.82
N SER A 98 -15.20 -15.84 9.40
CA SER A 98 -16.42 -16.51 8.93
C SER A 98 -16.80 -16.14 7.49
N VAL A 99 -16.68 -14.86 7.12
CA VAL A 99 -17.00 -14.41 5.76
C VAL A 99 -15.93 -14.89 4.78
N PHE A 100 -14.65 -14.81 5.14
CA PHE A 100 -13.56 -15.28 4.29
C PHE A 100 -13.64 -16.79 4.02
N THR A 101 -13.89 -17.63 5.04
CA THR A 101 -14.07 -19.07 4.84
C THR A 101 -15.23 -19.38 3.90
N LYS A 102 -16.37 -18.70 4.06
CA LYS A 102 -17.53 -18.88 3.16
C LYS A 102 -17.21 -18.49 1.72
N VAL A 103 -16.49 -17.40 1.52
CA VAL A 103 -16.08 -16.92 0.20
C VAL A 103 -15.04 -17.88 -0.41
N LEU A 104 -14.13 -18.43 0.39
CA LEU A 104 -13.14 -19.41 -0.05
C LEU A 104 -13.79 -20.73 -0.50
N GLU A 105 -14.78 -21.22 0.26
CA GLU A 105 -15.56 -22.40 -0.11
C GLU A 105 -16.33 -22.19 -1.42
N LYS A 106 -16.96 -21.02 -1.57
CA LYS A 106 -17.68 -20.64 -2.81
C LYS A 106 -16.76 -20.41 -4.01
N GLY A 107 -15.56 -19.87 -3.78
CA GLY A 107 -14.59 -19.49 -4.81
C GLY A 107 -14.85 -18.17 -5.52
N TRP A 108 -15.81 -17.37 -5.06
CA TRP A 108 -16.06 -16.01 -5.58
C TRP A 108 -16.62 -15.11 -4.48
N VAL A 109 -16.40 -13.80 -4.62
CA VAL A 109 -16.89 -12.80 -3.65
C VAL A 109 -18.24 -12.26 -4.11
N ASP A 110 -19.29 -12.48 -3.33
CA ASP A 110 -20.61 -11.89 -3.56
C ASP A 110 -20.65 -10.42 -3.09
N SER A 111 -21.56 -9.64 -3.68
CA SER A 111 -21.73 -8.20 -3.35
C SER A 111 -21.87 -7.96 -1.84
N ARG A 112 -22.61 -8.82 -1.14
CA ARG A 112 -22.76 -8.72 0.32
C ARG A 112 -21.42 -8.89 1.05
N SER A 113 -20.61 -9.87 0.66
CA SER A 113 -19.29 -10.09 1.28
C SER A 113 -18.33 -8.95 0.97
N ILE A 114 -18.37 -8.38 -0.24
CA ILE A 114 -17.58 -7.19 -0.59
C ILE A 114 -17.90 -6.03 0.36
N HIS A 115 -19.18 -5.72 0.57
CA HIS A 115 -19.57 -4.64 1.50
C HIS A 115 -19.18 -4.94 2.96
N ILE A 116 -19.22 -6.21 3.38
CA ILE A 116 -18.72 -6.60 4.71
C ILE A 116 -17.21 -6.38 4.80
N PHE A 117 -16.43 -6.80 3.80
CA PHE A 117 -14.99 -6.58 3.77
C PHE A 117 -14.63 -5.09 3.76
N ASP A 118 -15.35 -4.29 2.99
CA ASP A 118 -15.20 -2.82 2.96
C ASP A 118 -15.48 -2.21 4.34
N THR A 119 -16.57 -2.62 5.00
CA THR A 119 -16.86 -2.18 6.37
C THR A 119 -15.77 -2.60 7.35
N LEU A 120 -15.30 -3.85 7.27
CA LEU A 120 -14.23 -4.37 8.14
C LEU A 120 -12.90 -3.64 7.92
N LEU A 121 -12.59 -3.27 6.68
CA LEU A 121 -11.40 -2.48 6.33
C LEU A 121 -11.45 -1.10 6.99
N HIS A 122 -12.59 -0.40 6.91
CA HIS A 122 -12.77 0.91 7.53
C HIS A 122 -12.80 0.84 9.07
N MET A 123 -13.33 -0.25 9.64
CA MET A 123 -13.49 -0.39 11.09
C MET A 123 -12.20 -0.84 11.79
N GLY A 124 -11.50 -1.83 11.23
CA GLY A 124 -10.25 -2.35 11.78
C GLY A 124 -9.00 -1.60 11.32
N GLY A 125 -9.10 -0.87 10.21
CA GLY A 125 -7.97 -0.22 9.54
C GLY A 125 -7.17 -1.18 8.67
N VAL A 126 -6.40 -0.60 7.75
CA VAL A 126 -5.65 -1.30 6.69
C VAL A 126 -4.71 -2.37 7.26
N TYR A 127 -3.94 -2.04 8.29
CA TYR A 127 -3.00 -2.98 8.92
C TYR A 127 -3.70 -4.20 9.52
N TRP A 128 -4.74 -3.98 10.33
CA TRP A 128 -5.47 -5.07 10.95
C TRP A 128 -6.15 -5.95 9.89
N PHE A 129 -6.80 -5.34 8.91
CA PHE A 129 -7.51 -6.06 7.86
C PHE A 129 -6.56 -6.94 7.04
N CYS A 130 -5.47 -6.35 6.52
CA CYS A 130 -4.47 -7.07 5.74
C CYS A 130 -3.80 -8.18 6.57
N ASN A 131 -3.40 -7.90 7.81
CA ASN A 131 -2.74 -8.88 8.68
C ASN A 131 -3.63 -10.07 9.01
N ASN A 132 -4.93 -9.86 9.27
CA ASN A 132 -5.83 -10.97 9.56
C ASN A 132 -6.12 -11.81 8.32
N LEU A 133 -6.29 -11.20 7.15
CA LEU A 133 -6.47 -11.94 5.89
C LEU A 133 -5.22 -12.75 5.51
N VAL A 134 -4.02 -12.20 5.66
CA VAL A 134 -2.77 -12.94 5.46
C VAL A 134 -2.65 -14.10 6.46
N LYS A 135 -3.08 -13.91 7.72
CA LYS A 135 -3.13 -15.01 8.68
C LYS A 135 -4.12 -16.11 8.27
N GLU A 136 -5.25 -15.79 7.66
CA GLU A 136 -6.14 -16.81 7.12
C GLU A 136 -5.49 -17.55 5.94
N LEU A 137 -4.80 -16.85 5.02
CA LEU A 137 -4.02 -17.49 3.95
C LEU A 137 -2.96 -18.46 4.49
N LEU A 138 -2.23 -18.05 5.53
CA LEU A 138 -1.14 -18.84 6.10
C LEU A 138 -1.62 -20.08 6.88
N LYS A 139 -2.92 -20.20 7.19
CA LYS A 139 -3.49 -21.41 7.79
C LYS A 139 -3.79 -22.50 6.76
N GLU A 140 -3.87 -22.15 5.48
CA GLU A 140 -4.27 -23.09 4.45
C GLU A 140 -3.15 -24.07 4.12
N THR A 141 -3.43 -25.37 4.26
CA THR A 141 -2.46 -26.46 4.00
C THR A 141 -2.68 -27.13 2.65
N ARG A 142 -3.82 -26.90 1.99
CA ARG A 142 -4.18 -27.51 0.71
C ARG A 142 -3.87 -26.58 -0.45
N LYS A 143 -3.01 -27.00 -1.37
CA LYS A 143 -2.54 -26.22 -2.53
C LYS A 143 -3.67 -25.55 -3.33
N GLU A 144 -4.77 -26.26 -3.59
CA GLU A 144 -5.92 -25.72 -4.34
C GLU A 144 -6.61 -24.58 -3.60
N HIS A 145 -6.82 -24.74 -2.28
CA HIS A 145 -7.39 -23.69 -1.44
C HIS A 145 -6.44 -22.50 -1.32
N THR A 146 -5.14 -22.75 -1.22
CA THR A 146 -4.15 -21.67 -1.14
C THR A 146 -4.12 -20.83 -2.42
N LEU A 147 -4.17 -21.44 -3.61
CA LEU A 147 -4.23 -20.70 -4.88
C LEU A 147 -5.53 -19.90 -5.02
N ARG A 148 -6.67 -20.52 -4.71
CA ARG A 148 -7.97 -19.84 -4.71
C ARG A 148 -8.00 -18.68 -3.72
N ALA A 149 -7.39 -18.85 -2.54
CA ALA A 149 -7.27 -17.81 -1.54
C ALA A 149 -6.45 -16.62 -2.07
N VAL A 150 -5.38 -16.85 -2.85
CA VAL A 150 -4.61 -15.76 -3.48
C VAL A 150 -5.46 -14.96 -4.45
N GLU A 151 -6.21 -15.61 -5.33
CA GLU A 151 -7.08 -14.93 -6.30
C GLU A 151 -8.17 -14.10 -5.60
N LEU A 152 -8.81 -14.67 -4.57
CA LEU A 152 -9.82 -13.99 -3.77
C LEU A 152 -9.23 -12.82 -2.97
N LEU A 153 -8.07 -13.00 -2.34
CA LEU A 153 -7.41 -11.95 -1.59
C LEU A 153 -6.95 -10.82 -2.49
N TYR A 154 -6.41 -11.14 -3.67
CA TYR A 154 -6.06 -10.14 -4.66
C TYR A 154 -7.29 -9.31 -5.09
N ALA A 155 -8.43 -9.96 -5.33
CA ALA A 155 -9.70 -9.28 -5.62
C ALA A 155 -10.20 -8.42 -4.45
N ILE A 156 -10.12 -8.91 -3.21
CA ILE A 156 -10.50 -8.16 -2.00
C ILE A 156 -9.56 -6.96 -1.81
N PHE A 157 -8.27 -7.11 -2.13
CA PHE A 157 -7.29 -6.04 -2.00
C PHE A 157 -7.53 -4.90 -2.99
N CYS A 158 -8.31 -5.12 -4.05
CA CYS A 158 -8.77 -4.04 -4.94
C CYS A 158 -9.67 -3.01 -4.24
N LEU A 159 -10.19 -3.28 -3.03
CA LEU A 159 -10.89 -2.27 -2.22
C LEU A 159 -10.00 -1.06 -1.91
N ASP A 160 -8.73 -1.30 -1.58
CA ASP A 160 -7.70 -0.26 -1.42
C ASP A 160 -6.33 -0.82 -1.77
N MET A 161 -6.09 -1.00 -3.07
CA MET A 161 -4.89 -1.67 -3.58
C MET A 161 -3.61 -0.98 -3.12
N GLN A 162 -3.60 0.36 -3.04
CA GLN A 162 -2.40 1.11 -2.70
C GLN A 162 -2.04 0.93 -1.22
N GLN A 163 -2.98 1.20 -0.30
CA GLN A 163 -2.68 1.12 1.13
C GLN A 163 -2.44 -0.32 1.58
N LEU A 164 -3.20 -1.28 1.03
CA LEU A 164 -3.02 -2.70 1.34
C LEU A 164 -1.68 -3.22 0.82
N THR A 165 -1.25 -2.82 -0.38
CA THR A 165 0.07 -3.20 -0.91
C THR A 165 1.21 -2.62 -0.07
N LEU A 166 1.13 -1.34 0.31
CA LEU A 166 2.13 -0.70 1.17
C LEU A 166 2.22 -1.40 2.53
N THR A 167 1.08 -1.77 3.10
CA THR A 167 1.00 -2.47 4.38
C THR A 167 1.56 -3.89 4.29
N LEU A 168 1.19 -4.63 3.22
CA LEU A 168 1.66 -5.99 2.98
C LEU A 168 3.18 -6.01 2.83
N LEU A 169 3.72 -5.21 1.91
CA LEU A 169 5.14 -5.22 1.57
C LEU A 169 6.01 -4.47 2.58
N GLY A 170 5.47 -3.45 3.26
CA GLY A 170 6.23 -2.58 4.16
C GLY A 170 6.23 -3.03 5.61
N HIS A 171 5.20 -3.76 6.05
CA HIS A 171 5.06 -4.14 7.46
C HIS A 171 4.85 -5.63 7.67
N ILE A 172 3.85 -6.23 7.02
CA ILE A 172 3.48 -7.63 7.29
C ILE A 172 4.56 -8.57 6.79
N LEU A 173 4.93 -8.48 5.52
CA LEU A 173 5.91 -9.37 4.91
C LEU A 173 7.30 -9.24 5.58
N PRO A 174 7.85 -8.03 5.80
CA PRO A 174 9.10 -7.89 6.57
C PRO A 174 9.01 -8.52 7.95
N SER A 175 7.88 -8.38 8.66
CA SER A 175 7.70 -8.97 10.00
C SER A 175 7.60 -10.49 10.00
N LEU A 176 7.23 -11.11 8.88
CA LEU A 176 7.23 -12.57 8.72
C LEU A 176 8.62 -13.10 8.37
N LEU A 177 9.40 -12.31 7.62
CA LEU A 177 10.75 -12.69 7.20
C LEU A 177 11.82 -12.48 8.28
N THR A 178 11.67 -11.48 9.15
CA THR A 178 12.64 -11.19 10.21
C THR A 178 12.39 -11.96 11.51
N ASP A 179 11.14 -12.36 11.77
CA ASP A 179 10.76 -13.04 13.01
C ASP A 179 10.92 -14.56 12.88
N SER A 180 11.96 -15.10 13.52
CA SER A 180 12.29 -16.53 13.48
C SER A 180 11.16 -17.42 14.01
N SER A 181 10.33 -16.91 14.92
CA SER A 181 9.19 -17.66 15.44
C SER A 181 8.12 -17.91 14.38
N LYS A 182 8.05 -17.07 13.34
CA LYS A 182 7.03 -17.15 12.28
C LYS A 182 7.49 -17.90 11.04
N TRP A 183 8.77 -18.23 10.91
CA TRP A 183 9.31 -18.87 9.72
C TRP A 183 8.62 -20.19 9.36
N HIS A 184 8.16 -20.95 10.34
CA HIS A 184 7.44 -22.21 10.10
C HIS A 184 6.10 -22.01 9.36
N THR A 185 5.47 -20.83 9.45
CA THR A 185 4.21 -20.53 8.73
C THR A 185 4.44 -20.25 7.25
N LEU A 186 5.70 -20.00 6.84
CA LEU A 186 6.11 -19.79 5.46
C LEU A 186 6.48 -21.09 4.73
N MET A 187 6.20 -22.26 5.31
CA MET A 187 6.38 -23.52 4.58
C MET A 187 5.41 -23.60 3.39
N ASP A 188 5.76 -24.41 2.38
CA ASP A 188 4.87 -24.72 1.26
C ASP A 188 3.65 -25.51 1.76
N PRO A 189 2.40 -25.24 1.29
CA PRO A 189 1.98 -24.28 0.26
C PRO A 189 1.78 -22.79 0.61
N PRO A 190 1.47 -22.37 1.86
CA PRO A 190 1.08 -20.98 2.12
C PRO A 190 2.20 -19.95 1.85
N GLY A 191 3.47 -20.31 2.08
CA GLY A 191 4.59 -19.41 1.80
C GLY A 191 4.70 -19.04 0.32
N LYS A 192 4.56 -20.02 -0.57
CA LYS A 192 4.58 -19.79 -2.03
C LYS A 192 3.40 -18.94 -2.49
N ALA A 193 2.22 -19.19 -1.93
CA ALA A 193 1.03 -18.39 -2.23
C ALA A 193 1.13 -16.95 -1.74
N LEU A 194 1.70 -16.72 -0.55
CA LEU A 194 1.96 -15.38 -0.04
C LEU A 194 2.96 -14.63 -0.93
N ALA A 195 4.01 -15.30 -1.42
CA ALA A 195 4.96 -14.72 -2.37
C ALA A 195 4.22 -14.25 -3.63
N LYS A 196 3.35 -15.11 -4.17
CA LYS A 196 2.52 -14.80 -5.33
C LYS A 196 1.61 -13.59 -5.14
N LEU A 197 0.83 -13.58 -4.06
CA LEU A 197 -0.03 -12.44 -3.69
C LEU A 197 0.79 -11.14 -3.58
N SER A 198 1.96 -11.19 -2.94
CA SER A 198 2.83 -10.03 -2.73
C SER A 198 3.29 -9.42 -4.06
N VAL A 199 3.73 -10.26 -5.01
CA VAL A 199 4.16 -9.83 -6.34
C VAL A 199 3.00 -9.25 -7.14
N TRP A 200 1.83 -9.90 -7.13
CA TRP A 200 0.64 -9.42 -7.84
C TRP A 200 0.18 -8.05 -7.34
N CYS A 201 0.13 -7.86 -6.01
CA CYS A 201 -0.18 -6.57 -5.40
C CYS A 201 0.87 -5.50 -5.75
N ALA A 202 2.15 -5.83 -5.67
CA ALA A 202 3.25 -4.93 -6.01
C ALA A 202 3.15 -4.43 -7.46
N LEU A 203 3.02 -5.34 -8.42
CA LEU A 203 2.94 -5.02 -9.85
C LEU A 203 1.68 -4.21 -10.19
N SER A 204 0.56 -4.56 -9.58
CA SER A 204 -0.72 -3.89 -9.84
C SER A 204 -0.73 -2.48 -9.27
N SER A 205 -0.20 -2.29 -8.06
CA SER A 205 -0.04 -0.96 -7.48
C SER A 205 0.99 -0.12 -8.25
N TYR A 206 2.08 -0.72 -8.72
CA TYR A 206 3.14 -0.03 -9.47
C TYR A 206 2.68 0.40 -10.87
N SER A 207 1.95 -0.46 -11.58
CA SER A 207 1.41 -0.16 -12.91
C SER A 207 0.28 0.88 -12.88
N SER A 208 -0.57 0.85 -11.86
CA SER A 208 -1.62 1.87 -11.64
C SER A 208 -1.00 3.26 -11.44
N HIS A 209 0.11 3.34 -10.70
CA HIS A 209 0.83 4.60 -10.47
C HIS A 209 1.42 5.19 -11.75
N ASN A 210 1.95 4.35 -12.64
CA ASN A 210 2.60 4.80 -13.88
C ASN A 210 1.58 5.28 -14.94
N LYS A 211 0.36 4.72 -14.95
CA LYS A 211 -0.74 5.21 -15.80
C LYS A 211 -1.27 6.59 -15.34
N GLY A 212 -1.19 6.90 -14.04
CA GLY A 212 -1.61 8.17 -13.48
C GLY A 212 -0.73 9.37 -13.89
N GLN A 213 0.56 9.16 -14.13
CA GLN A 213 1.47 10.24 -14.54
C GLN A 213 1.33 10.64 -16.03
N ALA A 214 0.82 9.74 -16.88
CA ALA A 214 0.55 10.06 -18.29
C ALA A 214 -0.77 10.84 -18.51
N SER A 215 -1.66 10.92 -17.52
CA SER A 215 -3.03 11.46 -17.68
C SER A 215 -3.33 12.74 -16.88
N ALA A 216 -2.35 13.30 -16.16
CA ALA A 216 -2.54 14.56 -15.41
C ALA A 216 -2.56 15.84 -16.28
N ARG A 217 -2.74 15.73 -17.61
CA ARG A 217 -2.83 16.87 -18.53
C ARG A 217 -4.22 17.14 -19.11
N GLN A 218 -5.23 16.32 -18.81
CA GLN A 218 -6.61 16.58 -19.28
C GLN A 218 -7.65 16.31 -18.20
N LYS A 219 -7.76 17.23 -17.25
CA LYS A 219 -9.03 17.59 -16.60
C LYS A 219 -8.90 19.01 -16.03
N LYS A 220 -8.58 19.95 -16.91
CA LYS A 220 -8.91 21.36 -16.69
C LYS A 220 -10.43 21.40 -16.64
N ARG A 221 -10.98 21.50 -15.42
CA ARG A 221 -12.42 21.68 -15.22
C ARG A 221 -12.87 22.85 -16.10
N HIS A 222 -13.92 22.60 -16.86
CA HIS A 222 -14.71 23.62 -17.53
C HIS A 222 -15.10 24.65 -16.47
N ARG A 223 -14.49 25.83 -16.51
CA ARG A 223 -14.90 27.00 -15.74
C ARG A 223 -15.63 27.88 -16.74
N GLU A 224 -16.89 27.56 -16.99
CA GLU A 224 -17.82 28.57 -17.46
C GLU A 224 -18.07 29.54 -16.29
N ASP A 225 -18.21 30.81 -16.66
CA ASP A 225 -18.57 31.95 -15.84
C ASP A 225 -17.46 32.48 -14.92
N ILE A 226 -16.66 33.39 -15.48
CA ILE A 226 -16.28 34.71 -14.92
C ILE A 226 -15.64 35.48 -16.09
N GLU A 227 -16.46 36.05 -16.97
CA GLU A 227 -16.02 37.00 -18.00
C GLU A 227 -16.24 38.47 -17.61
N ASP A 228 -16.79 38.78 -16.43
CA ASP A 228 -17.22 40.15 -16.10
C ASP A 228 -16.33 40.93 -15.12
N TYR A 229 -15.15 40.44 -14.73
CA TYR A 229 -14.28 41.17 -13.78
C TYR A 229 -12.95 41.68 -14.35
N ILE A 230 -12.62 41.33 -15.60
CA ILE A 230 -11.37 41.75 -16.27
C ILE A 230 -11.53 43.13 -16.95
N SER A 231 -12.75 43.68 -17.01
CA SER A 231 -13.05 45.01 -17.55
C SER A 231 -12.82 46.18 -16.58
N LEU A 232 -12.39 45.93 -15.34
CA LEU A 232 -12.27 46.98 -14.32
C LEU A 232 -10.88 47.64 -14.21
N PHE A 233 -9.87 47.15 -14.93
CA PHE A 233 -8.53 47.77 -14.94
C PHE A 233 -7.89 47.69 -16.33
N PRO A 234 -7.78 48.81 -17.07
CA PRO A 234 -7.05 48.84 -18.34
C PRO A 234 -5.58 48.50 -18.12
N LEU A 235 -5.08 47.53 -18.90
CA LEU A 235 -3.66 47.21 -19.02
C LEU A 235 -2.90 48.41 -19.59
N ASP A 236 -1.77 48.77 -18.97
CA ASP A 236 -0.76 49.60 -19.61
C ASP A 236 0.34 48.67 -20.17
N ASP A 237 0.53 48.76 -21.47
CA ASP A 237 1.40 47.92 -22.30
C ASP A 237 2.89 48.24 -22.08
N THR A 238 3.64 47.36 -21.40
CA THR A 238 5.11 47.36 -21.51
C THR A 238 5.70 45.93 -21.55
N GLN A 239 5.73 45.39 -22.76
CA GLN A 239 6.79 44.53 -23.35
C GLN A 239 7.06 43.07 -22.87
N PRO A 240 7.64 42.23 -23.77
CA PRO A 240 7.53 40.78 -23.73
C PRO A 240 8.78 40.03 -23.21
N SER A 241 8.53 38.77 -22.82
CA SER A 241 9.40 37.58 -22.83
C SER A 241 10.93 37.76 -22.98
N LYS A 242 11.70 37.47 -21.90
CA LYS A 242 13.01 36.76 -21.88
C LYS A 242 13.64 36.75 -20.46
N LEU A 243 13.71 35.57 -19.85
CA LEU A 243 14.72 35.18 -18.83
C LEU A 243 14.89 33.65 -18.99
N MET A 244 15.75 33.20 -19.91
CA MET A 244 17.20 33.03 -19.76
C MET A 244 17.56 31.88 -18.83
N ARG A 245 17.66 30.71 -19.47
CA ARG A 245 18.49 29.54 -19.13
C ARG A 245 19.88 30.01 -18.68
N LEU A 246 20.19 29.90 -17.39
CA LEU A 246 21.56 29.83 -16.87
C LEU A 246 21.57 29.14 -15.50
N LEU A 247 21.88 27.84 -15.49
CA LEU A 247 22.78 27.17 -14.54
C LEU A 247 23.14 25.79 -15.15
N SER A 248 23.92 25.83 -16.22
CA SER A 248 24.68 24.69 -16.76
C SER A 248 25.99 25.21 -17.35
N SER A 249 27.09 25.00 -16.65
CA SER A 249 28.49 25.13 -17.11
C SER A 249 29.25 24.07 -16.29
N ASN A 250 29.47 22.85 -16.77
CA ASN A 250 30.42 22.40 -17.80
C ASN A 250 31.86 22.82 -17.51
N GLU A 251 32.71 21.86 -17.12
CA GLU A 251 34.06 21.70 -17.66
C GLU A 251 34.32 20.20 -17.90
N GLU A 252 34.29 19.82 -19.18
CA GLU A 252 35.10 18.75 -19.77
C GLU A 252 36.54 19.32 -19.90
N ASP A 253 37.67 18.62 -19.79
CA ASP A 253 38.02 17.37 -20.45
C ASP A 253 39.44 16.88 -20.04
N ALA A 254 39.76 15.64 -20.46
CA ALA A 254 41.08 15.11 -20.85
C ALA A 254 41.85 14.11 -19.93
N ASN A 255 41.99 12.91 -20.53
CA ASN A 255 43.13 11.99 -20.56
C ASN A 255 43.33 10.89 -19.49
N ILE A 256 42.95 9.68 -19.91
CA ILE A 256 43.70 8.41 -19.96
C ILE A 256 44.76 8.20 -18.86
N LEU A 257 44.54 7.22 -17.98
CA LEU A 257 45.48 6.13 -17.69
C LEU A 257 44.82 5.02 -16.84
N SER A 258 45.15 3.80 -17.23
CA SER A 258 44.76 2.51 -16.68
C SER A 258 45.11 2.28 -15.20
N SER A 259 44.19 1.73 -14.42
CA SER A 259 44.49 0.75 -13.38
C SER A 259 43.29 -0.13 -13.01
N PRO A 260 43.46 -1.46 -12.94
CA PRO A 260 42.43 -2.41 -12.52
C PRO A 260 42.55 -2.65 -11.01
N ASN A 261 41.65 -2.08 -10.22
CA ASN A 261 41.24 -2.55 -8.89
C ASN A 261 40.35 -1.49 -8.24
N ARG A 262 39.04 -1.57 -8.48
CA ARG A 262 38.07 -1.07 -7.51
C ARG A 262 37.39 -2.26 -6.87
N SER A 263 37.72 -2.43 -5.60
CA SER A 263 37.04 -3.28 -4.64
C SER A 263 35.52 -3.13 -4.76
N MET A 264 34.83 -4.27 -4.70
CA MET A 264 33.38 -4.39 -4.60
C MET A 264 32.86 -3.42 -3.53
N SER A 265 32.30 -2.30 -4.01
CA SER A 265 31.54 -1.41 -3.15
C SER A 265 30.22 -2.11 -2.89
N THR A 266 30.02 -2.56 -1.65
CA THR A 266 28.77 -3.13 -1.12
C THR A 266 27.66 -2.10 -0.96
N SER A 267 27.84 -0.88 -1.48
CA SER A 267 26.81 0.13 -1.58
C SER A 267 26.10 0.02 -2.92
N LEU A 268 24.76 -0.04 -2.87
CA LEU A 268 23.87 0.31 -3.98
C LEU A 268 24.52 1.44 -4.76
N SER A 269 24.89 1.19 -6.03
CA SER A 269 25.49 2.25 -6.84
C SER A 269 24.44 3.35 -6.95
N ALA A 270 24.70 4.49 -6.30
CA ALA A 270 23.80 5.64 -6.22
C ALA A 270 23.28 6.10 -7.60
N SER A 271 23.96 5.71 -8.68
CA SER A 271 23.54 5.92 -10.07
C SER A 271 22.25 5.21 -10.49
N GLN A 272 21.77 4.17 -9.79
CA GLN A 272 20.48 3.52 -10.12
C GLN A 272 19.26 4.20 -9.50
N LEU A 273 19.44 4.92 -8.39
CA LEU A 273 18.34 5.61 -7.71
C LEU A 273 18.01 6.98 -8.31
N HIS A 274 18.82 7.49 -9.24
CA HIS A 274 18.58 8.80 -9.87
C HIS A 274 17.45 8.80 -10.91
N THR A 275 16.98 7.64 -11.37
CA THR A 275 15.85 7.54 -12.33
C THR A 275 14.50 7.31 -11.65
N VAL A 276 14.49 6.88 -10.37
CA VAL A 276 13.26 6.53 -9.66
C VAL A 276 13.00 7.53 -8.54
N SER A 277 11.88 8.24 -8.63
CA SER A 277 11.44 9.17 -7.59
C SER A 277 11.16 8.43 -6.28
N MET A 278 12.03 8.60 -5.28
CA MET A 278 11.84 8.08 -3.92
C MET A 278 10.79 8.88 -3.10
N ARG A 279 10.11 9.83 -3.76
CA ARG A 279 8.94 10.54 -3.22
C ARG A 279 7.74 9.62 -3.10
N ASP A 280 7.66 8.60 -3.95
CA ASP A 280 6.55 7.65 -3.93
C ASP A 280 6.75 6.60 -2.83
N PRO A 281 5.75 6.39 -1.94
CA PRO A 281 5.89 5.48 -0.81
C PRO A 281 6.11 4.04 -1.25
N LEU A 282 5.53 3.63 -2.39
CA LEU A 282 5.70 2.29 -2.94
C LEU A 282 7.14 2.00 -3.36
N ASN A 283 7.80 2.96 -4.02
CA ASN A 283 9.19 2.83 -4.45
C ASN A 283 10.12 2.63 -3.24
N ARG A 284 9.86 3.36 -2.15
CA ARG A 284 10.60 3.21 -0.89
C ARG A 284 10.38 1.85 -0.24
N VAL A 285 9.14 1.38 -0.19
CA VAL A 285 8.80 0.07 0.38
C VAL A 285 9.45 -1.06 -0.43
N LEU A 286 9.38 -1.00 -1.76
CA LEU A 286 10.02 -1.98 -2.64
C LEU A 286 11.55 -1.99 -2.48
N ALA A 287 12.20 -0.83 -2.47
CA ALA A 287 13.65 -0.74 -2.26
C ALA A 287 14.06 -1.36 -0.91
N ASN A 288 13.33 -1.04 0.17
CA ASN A 288 13.59 -1.60 1.50
C ASN A 288 13.35 -3.12 1.53
N LEU A 289 12.32 -3.62 0.85
CA LEU A 289 12.04 -5.04 0.75
C LEU A 289 13.17 -5.78 0.02
N PHE A 290 13.64 -5.28 -1.12
CA PHE A 290 14.75 -5.89 -1.85
C PHE A 290 16.08 -5.85 -1.07
N LEU A 291 16.31 -4.80 -0.26
CA LEU A 291 17.43 -4.77 0.68
C LEU A 291 17.31 -5.85 1.76
N LEU A 292 16.12 -6.03 2.34
CA LEU A 292 15.86 -7.10 3.30
C LEU A 292 16.09 -8.47 2.66
N ILE A 293 15.56 -8.70 1.45
CA ILE A 293 15.74 -9.94 0.71
C ILE A 293 17.23 -10.21 0.44
N SER A 294 17.98 -9.19 0.02
CA SER A 294 19.43 -9.29 -0.20
C SER A 294 20.17 -9.67 1.10
N SER A 295 19.77 -9.08 2.24
CA SER A 295 20.31 -9.46 3.55
C SER A 295 19.99 -10.91 3.94
N ILE A 296 18.81 -11.41 3.58
CA ILE A 296 18.40 -12.80 3.83
C ILE A 296 19.25 -13.76 3.00
N LEU A 297 19.47 -13.44 1.72
CA LEU A 297 20.31 -14.25 0.83
C LEU A 297 21.78 -14.27 1.25
N GLY A 298 22.28 -13.15 1.80
CA GLY A 298 23.64 -13.06 2.32
C GLY A 298 23.84 -13.75 3.68
N ALA A 299 22.76 -14.12 4.37
CA ALA A 299 22.84 -14.83 5.64
C ALA A 299 23.23 -16.30 5.42
N LYS A 300 24.09 -16.85 6.30
CA LYS A 300 24.53 -18.26 6.24
C LYS A 300 23.46 -19.25 6.71
N THR A 301 22.26 -18.78 7.04
CA THR A 301 21.16 -19.58 7.58
C THR A 301 20.15 -19.87 6.49
N ALA A 302 20.21 -21.07 5.90
CA ALA A 302 19.19 -21.55 4.99
C ALA A 302 17.94 -21.99 5.78
N GLY A 303 16.77 -21.54 5.36
CA GLY A 303 15.48 -21.87 5.99
C GLY A 303 14.28 -21.55 5.12
N THR A 304 13.08 -21.64 5.67
CA THR A 304 11.82 -21.35 4.96
C THR A 304 11.74 -19.91 4.46
N HIS A 305 12.34 -18.96 5.17
CA HIS A 305 12.45 -17.57 4.75
C HIS A 305 13.34 -17.39 3.50
N THR A 306 14.42 -18.18 3.34
CA THR A 306 15.21 -18.20 2.09
C THR A 306 14.45 -18.88 0.94
N GLN A 307 13.64 -19.91 1.23
CA GLN A 307 12.76 -20.53 0.23
C GLN A 307 11.65 -19.56 -0.22
N PHE A 308 11.10 -18.77 0.70
CA PHE A 308 10.15 -17.71 0.36
C PHE A 308 10.76 -16.72 -0.63
N VAL A 309 12.00 -16.29 -0.41
CA VAL A 309 12.71 -15.38 -1.33
C VAL A 309 12.81 -16.00 -2.72
N GLN A 310 13.13 -17.29 -2.82
CA GLN A 310 13.16 -17.99 -4.10
C GLN A 310 11.80 -17.93 -4.80
N TRP A 311 10.70 -18.30 -4.12
CA TRP A 311 9.36 -18.24 -4.72
C TRP A 311 8.93 -16.83 -5.11
N PHE A 312 9.34 -15.82 -4.33
CA PHE A 312 9.08 -14.42 -4.65
C PHE A 312 9.80 -14.00 -5.93
N MET A 313 11.05 -14.42 -6.11
CA MET A 313 11.82 -14.13 -7.33
C MET A 313 11.29 -14.89 -8.54
N GLU A 314 10.90 -16.16 -8.38
CA GLU A 314 10.23 -16.96 -9.42
C GLU A 314 8.99 -16.22 -9.95
N GLU A 315 8.08 -15.81 -9.06
CA GLU A 315 6.85 -15.16 -9.48
C GLU A 315 7.13 -13.78 -10.13
N CYS A 316 8.16 -13.05 -9.67
CA CYS A 316 8.56 -11.80 -10.34
C CYS A 316 8.98 -12.04 -11.80
N VAL A 317 9.66 -13.15 -12.09
CA VAL A 317 10.09 -13.52 -13.44
C VAL A 317 8.89 -14.01 -14.27
N ASP A 318 8.05 -14.87 -13.71
CA ASP A 318 6.85 -15.38 -14.39
C ASP A 318 5.89 -14.25 -14.80
N CYS A 319 5.69 -13.25 -13.93
CA CYS A 319 4.87 -12.08 -14.26
C CYS A 319 5.52 -11.15 -15.31
N LEU A 320 6.85 -11.15 -15.43
CA LEU A 320 7.56 -10.37 -16.45
C LEU A 320 7.33 -10.95 -17.85
N GLU A 321 7.35 -12.28 -17.98
CA GLU A 321 7.11 -12.98 -19.25
C GLU A 321 5.68 -12.73 -19.79
N GLN A 322 4.72 -12.47 -18.90
CA GLN A 322 3.33 -12.15 -19.24
C GLN A 322 3.12 -10.70 -19.75
N GLY A 323 4.21 -9.93 -19.94
CA GLY A 323 4.15 -8.60 -20.56
C GLY A 323 3.75 -7.47 -19.60
N SER A 324 3.81 -7.68 -18.29
CA SER A 324 3.57 -6.62 -17.31
C SER A 324 4.68 -5.57 -17.37
N ARG A 325 4.37 -4.40 -17.94
CA ARG A 325 5.32 -3.29 -18.24
C ARG A 325 5.73 -2.46 -17.03
N GLY A 326 6.17 -3.11 -15.96
CA GLY A 326 6.75 -2.44 -14.81
C GLY A 326 7.46 -3.45 -13.93
N SER A 327 8.75 -3.66 -14.16
CA SER A 327 9.50 -4.59 -13.34
C SER A 327 9.80 -3.94 -12.00
N ILE A 328 9.15 -4.43 -10.93
CA ILE A 328 9.57 -4.13 -9.56
C ILE A 328 11.03 -4.57 -9.31
N LEU A 329 11.58 -5.42 -10.19
CA LEU A 329 12.98 -5.83 -10.22
C LEU A 329 13.96 -4.67 -10.45
N GLN A 330 13.54 -3.50 -10.95
CA GLN A 330 14.43 -2.33 -11.04
C GLN A 330 14.97 -1.87 -9.66
N PHE A 331 14.29 -2.25 -8.57
CA PHE A 331 14.70 -1.96 -7.20
C PHE A 331 15.69 -2.99 -6.63
N MET A 332 15.97 -4.06 -7.37
CA MET A 332 16.84 -5.15 -6.94
C MET A 332 18.33 -4.73 -7.01
N PRO A 333 19.12 -4.93 -5.92
CA PRO A 333 20.56 -4.70 -5.95
C PRO A 333 21.28 -5.66 -6.90
N PHE A 334 22.24 -5.19 -7.69
CA PHE A 334 23.06 -6.06 -8.55
C PHE A 334 23.83 -7.14 -7.78
N THR A 335 24.21 -6.86 -6.53
CA THR A 335 24.90 -7.83 -5.64
C THR A 335 24.04 -9.05 -5.32
N MET A 336 22.71 -8.92 -5.41
CA MET A 336 21.76 -9.98 -5.13
C MET A 336 21.74 -11.05 -6.25
N VAL A 337 22.09 -10.69 -7.49
CA VAL A 337 22.11 -11.63 -8.63
C VAL A 337 23.10 -12.77 -8.38
N SER A 338 24.31 -12.44 -7.90
CA SER A 338 25.32 -13.47 -7.62
C SER A 338 24.94 -14.38 -6.45
N GLU A 339 24.18 -13.88 -5.47
CA GLU A 339 23.70 -14.72 -4.37
C GLU A 339 22.52 -15.59 -4.80
N LEU A 340 21.62 -15.09 -5.65
CA LEU A 340 20.54 -15.88 -6.22
C LEU A 340 21.03 -17.03 -7.09
N VAL A 341 22.07 -16.80 -7.91
CA VAL A 341 22.64 -17.85 -8.77
C VAL A 341 23.22 -19.03 -7.98
N LYS A 342 23.73 -18.79 -6.75
CA LYS A 342 24.19 -19.85 -5.85
C LYS A 342 23.04 -20.74 -5.37
N VAL A 343 21.81 -20.23 -5.38
CA VAL A 343 20.61 -21.00 -5.04
C VAL A 343 20.24 -21.84 -6.28
N SER A 344 20.51 -23.14 -6.23
CA SER A 344 20.43 -24.10 -7.35
C SER A 344 19.13 -24.11 -8.17
N THR A 345 18.03 -23.60 -7.62
CA THR A 345 16.74 -23.50 -8.30
C THR A 345 16.64 -22.29 -9.22
N MET A 346 17.43 -21.25 -8.96
CA MET A 346 17.49 -20.00 -9.73
C MET A 346 18.63 -19.97 -10.77
N SER A 347 19.39 -21.07 -10.89
CA SER A 347 20.55 -21.19 -11.77
C SER A 347 20.20 -21.39 -13.25
N SER A 348 19.01 -20.97 -13.69
CA SER A 348 18.69 -21.01 -15.12
C SER A 348 19.18 -19.74 -15.81
N PRO A 349 19.80 -19.84 -17.00
CA PRO A 349 20.21 -18.65 -17.77
C PRO A 349 19.03 -17.72 -18.05
N ARG A 350 17.83 -18.31 -18.16
CA ARG A 350 16.56 -17.61 -18.39
C ARG A 350 16.20 -16.68 -17.23
N ILE A 351 16.25 -17.17 -15.99
CA ILE A 351 15.99 -16.38 -14.79
C ILE A 351 17.03 -15.28 -14.64
N VAL A 352 18.32 -15.58 -14.86
CA VAL A 352 19.40 -14.58 -14.77
C VAL A 352 19.18 -13.42 -15.74
N LEU A 353 18.78 -13.70 -16.98
CA LEU A 353 18.48 -12.67 -17.97
C LEU A 353 17.23 -11.86 -17.62
N ALA A 354 16.23 -12.47 -16.98
CA ALA A 354 15.00 -11.80 -16.57
C ALA A 354 15.19 -10.85 -15.37
N ILE A 355 16.06 -11.21 -14.42
CA ILE A 355 16.33 -10.40 -13.22
C ILE A 355 17.41 -9.33 -13.43
N THR A 356 18.16 -9.39 -14.54
CA THR A 356 19.22 -8.42 -14.84
C THR A 356 18.75 -7.37 -15.85
N ASP A 357 18.98 -6.10 -15.54
CA ASP A 357 18.71 -5.03 -16.48
C ASP A 357 19.80 -4.96 -17.57
N LEU A 358 19.50 -5.52 -18.74
CA LEU A 358 20.41 -5.54 -19.89
C LEU A 358 20.58 -4.17 -20.57
N SER A 359 19.75 -3.17 -20.24
CA SER A 359 19.94 -1.80 -20.75
C SER A 359 21.22 -1.17 -20.17
N LEU A 360 21.60 -1.56 -18.96
CA LEU A 360 22.76 -1.02 -18.26
C LEU A 360 24.04 -1.81 -18.59
N PRO A 361 25.19 -1.15 -18.84
CA PRO A 361 26.47 -1.82 -19.04
C PRO A 361 26.88 -2.72 -17.86
N LEU A 362 26.56 -2.30 -16.63
CA LEU A 362 26.82 -3.09 -15.43
C LEU A 362 25.93 -4.35 -15.38
N GLY A 363 24.65 -4.23 -15.72
CA GLY A 363 23.73 -5.36 -15.77
C GLY A 363 24.16 -6.40 -16.80
N ARG A 364 24.61 -5.99 -17.99
CA ARG A 364 25.20 -6.89 -18.99
C ARG A 364 26.43 -7.64 -18.48
N ARG A 365 27.34 -6.97 -17.77
CA ARG A 365 28.53 -7.61 -17.16
C ARG A 365 28.15 -8.61 -16.08
N VAL A 366 27.19 -8.26 -15.22
CA VAL A 366 26.70 -9.14 -14.15
C VAL A 366 26.00 -10.36 -14.73
N ALA A 367 25.14 -10.18 -15.74
CA ALA A 367 24.47 -11.28 -16.45
C ALA A 367 25.48 -12.23 -17.09
N ALA A 368 26.46 -11.70 -17.84
CA ALA A 368 27.50 -12.51 -18.48
C ALA A 368 28.32 -13.31 -17.45
N LYS A 369 28.71 -12.68 -16.34
CA LYS A 369 29.45 -13.36 -15.26
C LYS A 369 28.62 -14.45 -14.60
N ALA A 370 27.34 -14.18 -14.34
CA ALA A 370 26.41 -15.14 -13.75
C ALA A 370 26.20 -16.34 -14.67
N ILE A 371 25.92 -16.12 -15.96
CA ILE A 371 25.70 -17.19 -16.95
C ILE A 371 26.96 -18.03 -17.14
N ALA A 372 28.15 -17.44 -17.13
CA ALA A 372 29.40 -18.18 -17.22
C ALA A 372 29.74 -19.01 -15.97
N ALA A 373 29.05 -18.76 -14.85
CA ALA A 373 29.20 -19.51 -13.60
C ALA A 373 28.13 -20.60 -13.39
N LEU A 374 27.14 -20.67 -14.29
CA LEU A 374 26.19 -21.78 -14.41
C LEU A 374 26.86 -22.97 -15.08
#